data_AF-A0A7S2PVL1-F1
#
_entry.id   AF-A0A7S2PVL1-F1
#
_cell.length_a   1.000
_cell.length_b   1.000
_cell.length_c   1.000
_cell.angle_alpha   90.00
_cell.angle_beta   90.00
_cell.angle_gamma   90.00
#
_symmetry.space_group_name_H-M   'P 1'
#
loop_
_entity.id
_entity.type
_entity.pdbx_description
1 polymer ?
#
loop_
_entity_poly.entity_id
_entity_poly.type
_entity_poly.pdbx_seq_one_letter_code
_entity_poly.pdbx_strand_id
1 'polypeptide(L)'
;LSRTAMPPKAAAPVELPAPLPTDVPAGGLDVPIAAPTLNSEEAVEAFPGEFQLAPDERNRWLVLHFALPRTIMTADMAEGRSTEAELNDVLSGMAWGSIDADTSEWVLESEDPSLEPPHPSLISYTEYVARAYPSDDAMEEEARAENVSMAAQKRVAFTSPGEPGAKFRPMFDQMVKNLSHTNKALMRAYDIKKPLLNEEALPEDPARSDAQNIMRFGRHQVLPSFWQLLVQLVKKGRRFSLVLHSFQEDQLAVVQRELQLFCQGQHPAYDGKNKTQKPPPMSGDKGSRDLRLLDGCIGRVDRTAGRLEFAGRPAGDAPKTARPGEVAFVAP
;
A
#
# COMPACT_ATOMS: atom_id res chain seq x y z
N LEU A 1 -10.67 -25.68 49.22
CA LEU A 1 -9.58 -26.37 48.49
C LEU A 1 -8.89 -25.32 47.61
N SER A 2 -7.94 -24.59 48.19
CA SER A 2 -7.17 -23.56 47.51
C SER A 2 -6.23 -24.20 46.49
N ARG A 3 -6.32 -23.79 45.22
CA ARG A 3 -5.32 -24.11 44.20
C ARG A 3 -4.36 -22.93 44.08
N THR A 4 -3.16 -23.13 44.59
CA THR A 4 -2.01 -22.24 44.46
C THR A 4 -1.52 -22.31 43.00
N ALA A 5 -1.52 -21.18 42.30
CA ALA A 5 -0.93 -21.05 40.97
C ALA A 5 0.59 -20.93 41.09
N MET A 6 1.33 -21.75 40.33
CA MET A 6 2.78 -21.59 40.15
C MET A 6 3.06 -20.52 39.08
N PRO A 7 4.11 -19.70 39.25
CA PRO A 7 4.52 -18.73 38.24
C PRO A 7 5.25 -19.41 37.05
N PRO A 8 5.18 -18.83 35.84
CA PRO A 8 5.88 -19.35 34.68
C PRO A 8 7.40 -19.20 34.82
N LYS A 9 8.10 -20.20 34.28
CA LYS A 9 9.55 -20.39 34.32
C LYS A 9 10.22 -19.40 33.36
N ALA A 10 11.18 -18.63 33.85
CA ALA A 10 11.97 -17.70 33.05
C ALA A 10 12.72 -18.44 31.92
N ALA A 11 12.56 -17.96 30.68
CA ALA A 11 13.36 -18.39 29.54
C ALA A 11 14.79 -17.87 29.68
N ALA A 12 15.77 -18.71 29.36
CA ALA A 12 17.19 -18.36 29.41
C ALA A 12 17.56 -17.42 28.25
N PRO A 13 18.53 -16.51 28.43
CA PRO A 13 18.99 -15.61 27.37
C PRO A 13 19.69 -16.41 26.26
N VAL A 14 19.30 -16.16 25.01
CA VAL A 14 19.94 -16.69 23.81
C VAL A 14 21.12 -15.77 23.47
N GLU A 15 22.33 -16.31 23.57
CA GLU A 15 23.58 -15.62 23.21
C GLU A 15 23.65 -15.45 21.68
N LEU A 16 23.75 -14.20 21.21
CA LEU A 16 23.97 -13.90 19.80
C LEU A 16 25.43 -14.18 19.39
N PRO A 17 25.69 -14.75 18.20
CA PRO A 17 27.06 -15.01 17.74
C PRO A 17 27.81 -13.72 17.43
N ALA A 18 29.11 -13.70 17.79
CA ALA A 18 30.02 -12.59 17.60
C ALA A 18 30.21 -12.19 16.12
N PRO A 19 30.46 -10.90 15.82
CA PRO A 19 30.69 -10.44 14.45
C PRO A 19 32.02 -10.97 13.89
N LEU A 20 31.99 -11.37 12.62
CA LEU A 20 33.17 -11.78 11.86
C LEU A 20 34.13 -10.61 11.61
N PRO A 21 35.45 -10.87 11.54
CA PRO A 21 36.47 -9.84 11.35
C PRO A 21 36.42 -9.25 9.93
N THR A 22 36.42 -7.92 9.85
CA THR A 22 36.52 -7.16 8.60
C THR A 22 37.98 -6.89 8.24
N ASP A 23 38.54 -7.70 7.33
CA ASP A 23 39.76 -7.36 6.61
C ASP A 23 39.39 -6.87 5.20
N VAL A 24 39.51 -5.55 4.97
CA VAL A 24 39.51 -4.98 3.61
C VAL A 24 40.78 -4.14 3.47
N PRO A 25 41.65 -4.42 2.48
CA PRO A 25 42.89 -3.69 2.30
C PRO A 25 42.64 -2.31 1.68
N ALA A 26 43.37 -1.32 2.20
CA ALA A 26 43.43 0.04 1.72
C ALA A 26 44.05 0.13 0.32
N GLY A 27 43.29 0.67 -0.64
CA GLY A 27 43.76 1.05 -1.97
C GLY A 27 43.11 2.37 -2.37
N GLY A 28 43.85 3.46 -2.19
CA GLY A 28 43.40 4.81 -2.51
C GLY A 28 43.36 5.10 -4.01
N LEU A 29 42.35 5.86 -4.41
CA LEU A 29 42.32 6.65 -5.64
C LEU A 29 41.68 8.00 -5.31
N ASP A 30 42.53 9.01 -5.16
CA ASP A 30 42.16 10.41 -5.01
C ASP A 30 41.54 10.94 -6.32
N VAL A 31 40.29 11.41 -6.25
CA VAL A 31 39.71 12.31 -7.26
C VAL A 31 39.02 13.45 -6.51
N PRO A 32 39.36 14.73 -6.78
CA PRO A 32 38.78 15.85 -6.05
C PRO A 32 37.36 16.14 -6.59
N ILE A 33 36.33 15.90 -5.77
CA ILE A 33 34.98 16.39 -6.03
C ILE A 33 34.80 17.68 -5.24
N ALA A 34 34.72 18.79 -5.96
CA ALA A 34 34.37 20.09 -5.42
C ALA A 34 32.95 20.04 -4.83
N ALA A 35 32.81 20.45 -3.57
CA ALA A 35 31.52 20.62 -2.92
C ALA A 35 30.79 21.84 -3.52
N PRO A 36 29.53 21.73 -3.95
CA PRO A 36 28.68 22.89 -4.14
C PRO A 36 28.11 23.30 -2.78
N THR A 37 28.40 24.54 -2.40
CA THR A 37 27.74 25.28 -1.33
C THR A 37 26.22 25.28 -1.52
N LEU A 38 25.50 24.71 -0.55
CA LEU A 38 24.05 24.77 -0.43
C LEU A 38 23.63 26.16 0.06
N ASN A 39 23.11 26.98 -0.84
CA ASN A 39 22.29 28.11 -0.46
C ASN A 39 20.90 27.60 -0.03
N SER A 40 20.52 28.00 1.16
CA SER A 40 19.18 27.87 1.74
C SER A 40 18.13 28.62 0.91
N GLU A 41 16.91 28.08 0.89
CA GLU A 41 15.68 28.58 0.24
C GLU A 41 15.39 28.06 -1.18
N GLU A 42 15.22 26.74 -1.34
CA GLU A 42 14.40 26.19 -2.41
C GLU A 42 13.17 25.48 -1.82
N ALA A 43 12.01 26.02 -2.16
CA ALA A 43 10.73 25.37 -1.93
C ALA A 43 10.74 23.99 -2.59
N VAL A 44 10.25 22.98 -1.86
CA VAL A 44 10.06 21.63 -2.38
C VAL A 44 9.00 21.68 -3.49
N GLU A 45 9.45 21.87 -4.73
CA GLU A 45 8.60 21.85 -5.92
C GLU A 45 8.20 20.39 -6.19
N ALA A 46 6.98 20.03 -5.79
CA ALA A 46 6.42 18.72 -6.04
C ALA A 46 6.20 18.55 -7.57
N PHE A 47 7.11 17.80 -8.19
CA PHE A 47 7.23 17.45 -9.61
C PHE A 47 7.82 18.56 -10.51
N PRO A 48 8.97 18.31 -11.17
CA PRO A 48 9.58 19.28 -12.07
C PRO A 48 8.72 19.42 -13.33
N GLY A 49 8.18 20.62 -13.57
CA GLY A 49 7.72 21.13 -14.87
C GLY A 49 6.58 20.41 -15.61
N GLU A 50 5.89 21.16 -16.48
CA GLU A 50 4.99 20.59 -17.50
C GLU A 50 5.79 19.80 -18.54
N PHE A 51 6.18 18.56 -18.24
CA PHE A 51 6.76 17.66 -19.24
C PHE A 51 5.71 17.32 -20.30
N GLN A 52 5.90 17.88 -21.51
CA GLN A 52 5.21 17.47 -22.73
C GLN A 52 5.91 16.24 -23.29
N LEU A 53 5.19 15.12 -23.34
CA LEU A 53 5.67 13.89 -23.97
C LEU A 53 5.99 14.14 -25.44
N ALA A 54 7.14 13.63 -25.90
CA ALA A 54 7.48 13.65 -27.31
C ALA A 54 6.46 12.83 -28.14
N PRO A 55 6.27 13.12 -29.43
CA PRO A 55 5.25 12.44 -30.24
C PRO A 55 5.41 10.91 -30.29
N ASP A 56 6.64 10.42 -30.31
CA ASP A 56 6.99 9.00 -30.26
C ASP A 56 6.65 8.40 -28.89
N GLU A 57 6.96 9.10 -27.80
CA GLU A 57 6.61 8.68 -26.44
C GLU A 57 5.10 8.57 -26.28
N ARG A 58 4.31 9.48 -26.84
CA ARG A 58 2.83 9.38 -26.81
C ARG A 58 2.32 8.11 -27.49
N ASN A 59 3.01 7.66 -28.53
CA ASN A 59 2.63 6.51 -29.35
C ASN A 59 3.09 5.16 -28.79
N ARG A 60 4.20 5.11 -28.03
CA ARG A 60 4.68 3.87 -27.39
C ARG A 60 3.65 3.33 -26.42
N TRP A 61 3.33 2.04 -26.44
CA TRP A 61 2.37 1.49 -25.49
C TRP A 61 2.98 1.41 -24.08
N LEU A 62 2.41 2.11 -23.10
CA LEU A 62 2.78 1.98 -21.69
C LEU A 62 1.94 0.89 -21.02
N VAL A 63 2.53 -0.18 -20.48
CA VAL A 63 1.78 -1.18 -19.70
C VAL A 63 2.13 -1.00 -18.23
N LEU A 64 1.13 -0.71 -17.40
CA LEU A 64 1.30 -0.49 -15.97
C LEU A 64 0.76 -1.68 -15.20
N HIS A 65 1.62 -2.27 -14.38
CA HIS A 65 1.28 -3.38 -13.50
C HIS A 65 1.16 -2.86 -12.06
N PHE A 66 0.03 -3.14 -11.40
CA PHE A 66 -0.19 -2.79 -10.00
C PHE A 66 -0.61 -4.02 -9.21
N ALA A 67 0.12 -4.30 -8.13
CA ALA A 67 -0.38 -5.11 -7.05
C ALA A 67 -1.48 -4.31 -6.31
N LEU A 68 -2.59 -4.93 -5.92
CA LEU A 68 -3.60 -4.17 -5.17
C LEU A 68 -3.15 -3.82 -3.74
N PRO A 69 -2.78 -4.79 -2.89
CA PRO A 69 -2.33 -4.48 -1.54
C PRO A 69 -1.09 -3.60 -1.56
N ARG A 70 -1.02 -2.65 -0.62
CA ARG A 70 0.15 -1.79 -0.36
C ARG A 70 0.60 -0.87 -1.51
N THR A 71 0.03 -0.99 -2.72
CA THR A 71 0.39 -0.12 -3.87
C THR A 71 -0.72 0.88 -4.19
N ILE A 72 -1.96 0.41 -4.33
CA ILE A 72 -3.10 1.29 -4.64
C ILE A 72 -4.21 1.21 -3.59
N MET A 73 -4.25 0.15 -2.77
CA MET A 73 -5.22 0.02 -1.68
C MET A 73 -4.60 0.40 -0.33
N THR A 74 -5.43 0.92 0.57
CA THR A 74 -5.00 1.33 1.93
C THR A 74 -5.04 0.22 2.97
N ALA A 75 -5.60 -0.94 2.61
CA ALA A 75 -5.78 -2.10 3.48
C ALA A 75 -5.42 -3.36 2.73
N ASP A 76 -5.00 -4.40 3.46
CA ASP A 76 -4.77 -5.72 2.91
C ASP A 76 -5.81 -6.70 3.43
N MET A 77 -6.98 -6.67 2.78
CA MET A 77 -8.06 -7.62 3.07
C MET A 77 -7.64 -9.09 2.85
N ALA A 78 -6.56 -9.35 2.11
CA ALA A 78 -6.12 -10.70 1.81
C ALA A 78 -5.46 -11.38 3.02
N GLU A 79 -4.76 -10.58 3.81
CA GLU A 79 -4.12 -11.00 5.06
C GLU A 79 -4.95 -10.59 6.29
N GLY A 80 -6.18 -10.07 6.09
CA GLY A 80 -7.02 -9.54 7.17
C GLY A 80 -6.41 -8.31 7.87
N ARG A 81 -5.49 -7.60 7.21
CA ARG A 81 -4.81 -6.45 7.80
C ARG A 81 -5.60 -5.18 7.51
N SER A 82 -5.92 -4.49 8.60
CA SER A 82 -6.70 -3.27 8.55
C SER A 82 -5.90 -2.08 8.00
N THR A 83 -6.57 -1.00 7.61
CA THR A 83 -5.86 0.22 7.22
C THR A 83 -4.96 0.75 8.34
N GLU A 84 -5.39 0.64 9.61
CA GLU A 84 -4.55 1.02 10.75
C GLU A 84 -3.29 0.15 10.85
N ALA A 85 -3.42 -1.16 10.61
CA ALA A 85 -2.28 -2.06 10.58
C ALA A 85 -1.31 -1.69 9.46
N GLU A 86 -1.79 -1.50 8.22
CA GLU A 86 -0.94 -1.14 7.08
C GLU A 86 -0.19 0.18 7.28
N LEU A 87 -0.85 1.21 7.81
CA LEU A 87 -0.20 2.50 8.04
C LEU A 87 0.91 2.40 9.08
N ASN A 88 0.72 1.63 10.15
CA ASN A 88 1.78 1.38 11.12
C ASN A 88 2.89 0.49 10.56
N ASP A 89 2.55 -0.50 9.72
CA ASP A 89 3.52 -1.39 9.05
C ASP A 89 4.44 -0.58 8.12
N VAL A 90 3.88 0.37 7.36
CA VAL A 90 4.65 1.31 6.53
C VAL A 90 5.58 2.18 7.40
N LEU A 91 5.05 2.79 8.46
CA LEU A 91 5.85 3.65 9.33
C LEU A 91 6.97 2.91 10.06
N SER A 92 6.71 1.69 10.52
CA SER A 92 7.73 0.84 11.17
C SER A 92 8.82 0.38 10.20
N GLY A 93 8.48 0.16 8.93
CA GLY A 93 9.47 -0.13 7.89
C GLY A 93 10.35 1.07 7.53
N MET A 94 9.89 2.29 7.81
CA MET A 94 10.62 3.53 7.54
C MET A 94 11.25 4.16 8.79
N ALA A 95 11.12 3.50 9.94
CA ALA A 95 11.65 3.95 11.22
C ALA A 95 12.98 3.27 11.51
N TRP A 96 14.04 4.05 11.74
CA TRP A 96 15.40 3.51 11.86
C TRP A 96 15.95 3.74 13.26
N GLY A 97 16.61 2.72 13.79
CA GLY A 97 17.11 2.72 15.15
C GLY A 97 18.20 1.68 15.36
N SER A 98 18.72 1.64 16.58
CA SER A 98 19.71 0.68 17.02
C SER A 98 19.14 -0.22 18.12
N ILE A 99 19.84 -1.29 18.42
CA ILE A 99 19.52 -2.16 19.55
C ILE A 99 20.37 -1.69 20.73
N ASP A 100 19.72 -1.35 21.83
CA ASP A 100 20.38 -0.98 23.07
C ASP A 100 21.15 -2.18 23.63
N ALA A 101 22.42 -1.97 24.00
CA ALA A 101 23.32 -3.04 24.42
C ALA A 101 22.94 -3.63 25.78
N ASP A 102 22.27 -2.85 26.64
CA ASP A 102 21.94 -3.26 28.01
C ASP A 102 20.54 -3.91 28.08
N THR A 103 19.56 -3.36 27.36
CA THR A 103 18.17 -3.85 27.37
C THR A 103 17.86 -4.82 26.25
N SER A 104 18.68 -4.88 25.20
CA SER A 104 18.37 -5.58 23.93
C SER A 104 17.08 -5.10 23.26
N GLU A 105 16.58 -3.92 23.63
CA GLU A 105 15.40 -3.30 23.01
C GLU A 105 15.82 -2.38 21.88
N TRP A 106 14.95 -2.26 20.88
CA TRP A 106 15.15 -1.30 19.79
C TRP A 106 14.80 0.12 20.23
N VAL A 107 15.70 1.06 19.93
CA VAL A 107 15.55 2.48 20.25
C VAL A 107 15.52 3.28 18.95
N LEU A 108 14.48 4.09 18.77
CA LEU A 108 14.33 4.97 17.61
C LEU A 108 15.43 6.03 17.61
N GLU A 109 16.20 6.09 16.53
CA GLU A 109 17.22 7.12 16.32
C GLU A 109 16.85 8.12 15.22
N SER A 110 16.09 7.70 14.21
CA SER A 110 15.72 8.58 13.11
C SER A 110 14.73 9.67 13.56
N GLU A 111 14.98 10.91 13.14
CA GLU A 111 14.07 12.02 13.45
C GLU A 111 12.79 11.98 12.64
N ASP A 112 12.91 11.58 11.37
CA ASP A 112 11.86 11.46 10.38
C ASP A 112 11.89 10.05 9.76
N PRO A 113 10.77 9.54 9.22
CA PRO A 113 10.79 8.29 8.49
C PRO A 113 11.52 8.45 7.15
N SER A 114 12.16 7.40 6.69
CA SER A 114 12.85 7.38 5.41
C SER A 114 12.79 5.99 4.78
N LEU A 115 12.76 5.95 3.44
CA LEU A 115 12.75 4.68 2.71
C LEU A 115 14.10 3.95 2.80
N GLU A 116 15.18 4.73 2.93
CA GLU A 116 16.54 4.22 3.03
C GLU A 116 17.08 4.52 4.43
N PRO A 117 17.92 3.64 4.99
CA PRO A 117 18.52 3.87 6.29
C PRO A 117 19.40 5.14 6.26
N PRO A 118 19.23 6.06 7.21
CA PRO A 118 20.10 7.24 7.33
C PRO A 118 21.56 6.88 7.56
N HIS A 119 21.82 5.72 8.16
CA HIS A 119 23.16 5.19 8.39
C HIS A 119 23.17 3.65 8.29
N PRO A 120 24.21 3.02 7.70
CA PRO A 120 24.25 1.57 7.48
C PRO A 120 24.20 0.68 8.74
N SER A 121 24.49 1.25 9.92
CA SER A 121 24.42 0.52 11.19
C SER A 121 23.02 0.46 11.80
N LEU A 122 22.06 1.24 11.27
CA LEU A 122 20.70 1.26 11.77
C LEU A 122 19.88 0.17 11.11
N ILE A 123 18.96 -0.40 11.88
CA ILE A 123 17.96 -1.36 11.39
C ILE A 123 16.57 -0.77 11.52
N SER A 124 15.68 -1.16 10.61
CA SER A 124 14.28 -0.74 10.72
C SER A 124 13.59 -1.40 11.91
N TYR A 125 12.52 -0.80 12.44
CA TYR A 125 11.72 -1.47 13.47
C TYR A 125 11.14 -2.78 12.95
N THR A 126 10.71 -2.83 11.69
CA THR A 126 10.21 -4.05 11.06
C THR A 126 11.25 -5.17 11.06
N GLU A 127 12.51 -4.84 10.75
CA GLU A 127 13.61 -5.81 10.78
C GLU A 127 13.90 -6.29 12.21
N TYR A 128 13.90 -5.37 13.19
CA TYR A 128 14.04 -5.74 14.59
C TYR A 128 12.95 -6.72 15.05
N VAL A 129 11.68 -6.43 14.74
CA VAL A 129 10.55 -7.31 15.09
C VAL A 129 10.69 -8.68 14.43
N ALA A 130 11.12 -8.74 13.17
CA ALA A 130 11.35 -10.01 12.48
C ALA A 130 12.46 -10.85 13.14
N ARG A 131 13.51 -10.21 13.66
CA ARG A 131 14.59 -10.88 14.41
C ARG A 131 14.14 -11.33 15.80
N ALA A 132 13.32 -10.54 16.48
CA ALA A 132 12.80 -10.86 17.82
C ALA A 132 11.75 -11.97 17.81
N TYR A 133 11.00 -12.10 16.71
CA TYR A 133 9.92 -13.08 16.54
C TYR A 133 10.09 -13.84 15.20
N PRO A 134 11.10 -14.72 15.10
CA PRO A 134 11.36 -15.46 13.87
C PRO A 134 10.21 -16.41 13.55
N SER A 135 9.94 -16.64 12.27
CA SER A 135 8.82 -17.45 11.79
C SER A 135 9.24 -18.48 10.74
N ASP A 136 10.44 -19.06 10.90
CA ASP A 136 11.00 -20.02 9.95
C ASP A 136 10.20 -21.33 9.90
N ASP A 137 10.13 -21.94 8.70
CA ASP A 137 9.42 -23.21 8.49
C ASP A 137 10.02 -24.41 9.25
N ALA A 138 11.26 -24.27 9.75
CA ALA A 138 11.91 -25.27 10.60
C ALA A 138 11.41 -25.27 12.05
N MET A 139 10.68 -24.24 12.46
CA MET A 139 10.13 -24.11 13.81
C MET A 139 8.88 -24.98 14.00
N GLU A 140 8.59 -25.31 15.25
CA GLU A 140 7.31 -25.93 15.61
C GLU A 140 6.14 -25.02 15.21
N GLU A 141 5.09 -25.61 14.63
CA GLU A 141 3.98 -24.86 14.02
C GLU A 141 3.29 -23.92 15.00
N GLU A 142 3.09 -24.35 16.26
CA GLU A 142 2.46 -23.53 17.30
C GLU A 142 3.35 -22.33 17.67
N ALA A 143 4.64 -22.55 17.93
CA ALA A 143 5.59 -21.49 18.22
C ALA A 143 5.75 -20.50 17.04
N ARG A 144 5.74 -21.00 15.81
CA ARG A 144 5.76 -20.17 14.60
C ARG A 144 4.50 -19.30 14.51
N ALA A 145 3.33 -19.87 14.76
CA ALA A 145 2.07 -19.12 14.74
C ALA A 145 2.02 -18.05 15.84
N GLU A 146 2.51 -18.36 17.04
CA GLU A 146 2.63 -17.39 18.13
C GLU A 146 3.57 -16.24 17.76
N ASN A 147 4.74 -16.53 17.20
CA ASN A 147 5.69 -15.50 16.77
C ASN A 147 5.12 -14.61 15.67
N VAL A 148 4.44 -15.18 14.67
CA VAL A 148 3.76 -14.40 13.61
C VAL A 148 2.72 -13.45 14.22
N SER A 149 1.93 -13.93 15.17
CA SER A 149 0.92 -13.13 15.87
C SER A 149 1.55 -12.00 16.68
N MET A 150 2.59 -12.30 17.47
CA MET A 150 3.32 -11.31 18.27
C MET A 150 4.00 -10.25 17.40
N ALA A 151 4.64 -10.67 16.30
CA ALA A 151 5.26 -9.77 15.34
C ALA A 151 4.23 -8.81 14.72
N ALA A 152 3.08 -9.34 14.30
CA ALA A 152 1.98 -8.54 13.77
C ALA A 152 1.46 -7.54 14.82
N GLN A 153 1.23 -7.99 16.06
CA GLN A 153 0.75 -7.14 17.14
C GLN A 153 1.72 -5.97 17.43
N LYS A 154 3.03 -6.25 17.46
CA LYS A 154 4.06 -5.22 17.66
C LYS A 154 4.08 -4.17 16.55
N ARG A 155 3.96 -4.59 15.29
CA ARG A 155 3.89 -3.66 14.16
C ARG A 155 2.61 -2.83 14.17
N VAL A 156 1.45 -3.44 14.44
CA VAL A 156 0.16 -2.72 14.52
C VAL A 156 0.17 -1.67 15.63
N ALA A 157 0.81 -1.96 16.77
CA ALA A 157 0.87 -1.05 17.90
C ALA A 157 1.96 0.03 17.76
N PHE A 158 2.83 -0.01 16.75
CA PHE A 158 4.08 0.76 16.69
C PHE A 158 3.99 2.24 17.09
N THR A 159 2.98 2.98 16.62
CA THR A 159 2.80 4.41 16.96
C THR A 159 1.92 4.68 18.19
N SER A 160 1.54 3.65 18.93
CA SER A 160 0.73 3.78 20.15
C SER A 160 1.53 4.41 21.29
N PRO A 161 0.86 5.05 22.27
CA PRO A 161 1.55 5.62 23.42
C PRO A 161 2.37 4.56 24.17
N GLY A 162 3.67 4.84 24.38
CA GLY A 162 4.59 3.95 25.08
C GLY A 162 5.31 2.94 24.18
N GLU A 163 4.93 2.83 22.89
CA GLU A 163 5.64 1.98 21.93
C GLU A 163 6.81 2.74 21.27
N PRO A 164 7.80 2.04 20.71
CA PRO A 164 9.03 2.67 20.20
C PRO A 164 8.80 3.72 19.09
N GLY A 165 7.70 3.61 18.35
CA GLY A 165 7.30 4.53 17.30
C GLY A 165 6.37 5.66 17.76
N ALA A 166 6.13 5.84 19.06
CA ALA A 166 5.16 6.84 19.57
C ALA A 166 5.43 8.26 19.03
N LYS A 167 6.70 8.62 18.79
CA LYS A 167 7.11 9.90 18.18
C LYS A 167 6.49 10.14 16.79
N PHE A 168 6.22 9.08 16.03
CA PHE A 168 5.62 9.15 14.69
C PHE A 168 4.09 9.19 14.68
N ARG A 169 3.45 9.21 15.85
CA ARG A 169 2.00 9.34 15.93
C ARG A 169 1.41 10.55 15.18
N PRO A 170 2.00 11.77 15.27
CA PRO A 170 1.47 12.92 14.53
C PRO A 170 1.45 12.70 13.01
N MET A 171 2.44 11.96 12.49
CA MET A 171 2.53 11.63 11.09
C MET A 171 1.54 10.54 10.68
N PHE A 172 1.35 9.51 11.52
CA PHE A 172 0.26 8.53 11.34
C PHE A 172 -1.10 9.25 11.24
N ASP A 173 -1.39 10.17 12.17
CA ASP A 173 -2.64 10.94 12.16
C ASP A 173 -2.76 11.81 10.90
N GLN A 174 -1.64 12.35 10.40
CA GLN A 174 -1.60 13.10 9.14
C GLN A 174 -1.86 12.19 7.91
N MET A 175 -1.35 10.96 7.90
CA MET A 175 -1.67 9.97 6.85
C MET A 175 -3.17 9.64 6.86
N VAL A 176 -3.74 9.37 8.03
CA VAL A 176 -5.19 9.13 8.19
C VAL A 176 -6.00 10.31 7.69
N LYS A 177 -5.61 11.54 8.04
CA LYS A 177 -6.26 12.77 7.58
C LYS A 177 -6.20 12.91 6.06
N ASN A 178 -5.08 12.56 5.43
CA ASN A 178 -4.89 12.61 3.97
C ASN A 178 -5.74 11.56 3.23
N LEU A 179 -5.99 10.41 3.84
CA LEU A 179 -6.87 9.37 3.29
C LEU A 179 -8.35 9.65 3.53
N SER A 180 -8.67 10.45 4.54
CA SER A 180 -10.05 10.76 4.95
C SER A 180 -10.75 11.69 3.96
N HIS A 181 -12.05 11.50 3.78
CA HIS A 181 -12.86 12.49 3.06
C HIS A 181 -13.05 13.73 3.95
N THR A 182 -12.55 14.88 3.50
CA THR A 182 -12.61 16.15 4.26
C THR A 182 -13.72 17.09 3.77
N ASN A 183 -14.36 16.77 2.64
CA ASN A 183 -15.41 17.59 2.07
C ASN A 183 -16.72 17.43 2.86
N LYS A 184 -17.11 18.47 3.60
CA LYS A 184 -18.32 18.48 4.44
C LYS A 184 -19.62 18.16 3.70
N ALA A 185 -19.75 18.58 2.44
CA ALA A 185 -20.96 18.28 1.66
C ALA A 185 -21.02 16.79 1.31
N LEU A 186 -19.88 16.21 0.92
CA LEU A 186 -19.75 14.77 0.66
C LEU A 186 -19.99 13.96 1.93
N MET A 187 -19.37 14.35 3.04
CA MET A 187 -19.55 13.69 4.33
C MET A 187 -21.02 13.67 4.76
N ARG A 188 -21.73 14.80 4.63
CA ARG A 188 -23.16 14.88 4.96
C ARG A 188 -24.02 14.03 4.04
N ALA A 189 -23.70 13.95 2.75
CA ALA A 189 -24.48 13.18 1.78
C ALA A 189 -24.42 11.66 2.03
N TYR A 190 -23.34 11.18 2.65
CA TYR A 190 -23.09 9.75 2.91
C TYR A 190 -23.07 9.40 4.41
N ASP A 191 -23.54 10.29 5.28
CA ASP A 191 -23.55 10.14 6.75
C ASP A 191 -22.17 9.75 7.36
N ILE A 192 -21.10 10.33 6.82
CA ILE A 192 -19.74 10.10 7.29
C ILE A 192 -19.46 11.01 8.48
N LYS A 193 -19.24 10.41 9.67
CA LYS A 193 -18.91 11.15 10.90
C LYS A 193 -17.42 11.21 11.16
N LYS A 194 -16.73 10.07 11.00
CA LYS A 194 -15.29 9.91 11.20
C LYS A 194 -14.76 8.81 10.27
N PRO A 195 -13.48 8.86 9.89
CA PRO A 195 -12.86 7.75 9.19
C PRO A 195 -12.84 6.50 10.10
N LEU A 196 -13.06 5.34 9.50
CA LEU A 196 -12.90 4.03 10.13
C LEU A 196 -11.68 3.35 9.51
N LEU A 197 -10.75 2.93 10.36
CA LEU A 197 -9.51 2.27 9.94
C LEU A 197 -9.56 0.75 10.08
N ASN A 198 -10.59 0.22 10.74
CA ASN A 198 -10.87 -1.20 10.86
C ASN A 198 -12.05 -1.57 9.93
N GLU A 199 -11.73 -2.34 8.89
CA GLU A 199 -12.64 -2.80 7.84
C GLU A 199 -13.71 -3.77 8.39
N GLU A 200 -13.38 -4.56 9.41
CA GLU A 200 -14.30 -5.53 10.03
C GLU A 200 -15.42 -4.86 10.82
N ALA A 201 -15.17 -3.63 11.31
CA ALA A 201 -16.13 -2.90 12.13
C ALA A 201 -17.39 -2.47 11.35
N LEU A 202 -17.31 -2.45 10.00
CA LEU A 202 -18.43 -2.06 9.15
C LEU A 202 -18.43 -2.88 7.83
N PRO A 203 -19.03 -4.08 7.82
CA PRO A 203 -19.11 -4.91 6.63
C PRO A 203 -19.97 -4.25 5.53
N GLU A 204 -19.87 -4.78 4.32
CA GLU A 204 -20.70 -4.33 3.20
C GLU A 204 -22.17 -4.67 3.42
N ASP A 205 -23.04 -3.73 3.05
CA ASP A 205 -24.48 -3.89 3.13
C ASP A 205 -25.02 -4.08 1.71
N PRO A 206 -25.52 -5.28 1.35
CA PRO A 206 -26.02 -5.55 0.00
C PRO A 206 -27.30 -4.77 -0.34
N ALA A 207 -27.99 -4.18 0.65
CA ALA A 207 -29.14 -3.31 0.41
C ALA A 207 -28.73 -1.88 0.01
N ARG A 208 -27.46 -1.51 0.19
CA ARG A 208 -26.92 -0.20 -0.18
C ARG A 208 -26.39 -0.17 -1.59
N SER A 209 -26.40 1.01 -2.20
CA SER A 209 -25.75 1.22 -3.50
C SER A 209 -24.23 1.06 -3.39
N ASP A 210 -23.57 0.71 -4.50
CA ASP A 210 -22.11 0.64 -4.57
C ASP A 210 -21.45 1.94 -4.09
N ALA A 211 -22.00 3.09 -4.50
CA ALA A 211 -21.55 4.40 -4.06
C ALA A 211 -21.58 4.56 -2.53
N GLN A 212 -22.59 4.03 -1.85
CA GLN A 212 -22.65 4.06 -0.38
C GLN A 212 -21.68 3.07 0.24
N ASN A 213 -21.54 1.87 -0.35
CA ASN A 213 -20.62 0.86 0.14
C ASN A 213 -19.16 1.32 0.03
N ILE A 214 -18.73 1.95 -1.07
CA ILE A 214 -17.34 2.42 -1.19
C ILE A 214 -17.01 3.56 -0.23
N MET A 215 -18.01 4.36 0.17
CA MET A 215 -17.85 5.50 1.07
C MET A 215 -17.99 5.15 2.56
N ARG A 216 -18.36 3.91 2.90
CA ARG A 216 -18.77 3.49 4.26
C ARG A 216 -17.71 3.75 5.33
N PHE A 217 -16.43 3.68 4.96
CA PHE A 217 -15.32 3.89 5.88
C PHE A 217 -14.95 5.37 6.08
N GLY A 218 -15.57 6.30 5.35
CA GLY A 218 -15.27 7.73 5.48
C GLY A 218 -13.87 8.14 4.97
N ARG A 219 -13.18 7.24 4.26
CA ARG A 219 -11.86 7.43 3.66
C ARG A 219 -11.81 6.74 2.30
N HIS A 220 -10.79 7.10 1.53
CA HIS A 220 -10.46 6.43 0.28
C HIS A 220 -9.98 4.99 0.53
N GLN A 221 -10.55 4.02 -0.21
CA GLN A 221 -10.06 2.63 -0.23
C GLN A 221 -8.96 2.46 -1.29
N VAL A 222 -9.17 3.05 -2.47
CA VAL A 222 -8.13 3.23 -3.49
C VAL A 222 -7.49 4.61 -3.36
N LEU A 223 -6.17 4.67 -3.36
CA LEU A 223 -5.40 5.89 -3.17
C LEU A 223 -5.77 6.98 -4.18
N PRO A 224 -5.97 8.24 -3.74
CA PRO A 224 -6.23 9.38 -4.63
C PRO A 224 -5.19 9.58 -5.75
N SER A 225 -3.92 9.26 -5.45
CA SER A 225 -2.82 9.35 -6.42
C SER A 225 -3.00 8.42 -7.62
N PHE A 226 -3.61 7.25 -7.44
CA PHE A 226 -3.92 6.33 -8.53
C PHE A 226 -4.96 6.95 -9.49
N TRP A 227 -6.03 7.53 -8.95
CA TRP A 227 -7.04 8.24 -9.76
C TRP A 227 -6.42 9.42 -10.51
N GLN A 228 -5.57 10.20 -9.83
CA GLN A 228 -4.87 11.32 -10.45
C GLN A 228 -3.95 10.85 -11.59
N LEU A 229 -3.24 9.73 -11.43
CA LEU A 229 -2.44 9.12 -12.48
C LEU A 229 -3.30 8.82 -13.72
N LEU A 230 -4.45 8.15 -13.56
CA LEU A 230 -5.33 7.82 -14.68
C LEU A 230 -5.82 9.08 -15.41
N VAL A 231 -6.23 10.09 -14.65
CA VAL A 231 -6.66 11.38 -15.20
C VAL A 231 -5.54 12.06 -15.98
N GLN A 232 -4.31 12.04 -15.46
CA GLN A 232 -3.16 12.64 -16.14
C GLN A 232 -2.79 11.89 -17.42
N LEU A 233 -2.79 10.56 -17.40
CA LEU A 233 -2.51 9.75 -18.59
C LEU A 233 -3.54 10.01 -19.69
N VAL A 234 -4.83 10.09 -19.34
CA VAL A 234 -5.91 10.39 -20.29
C VAL A 234 -5.80 11.83 -20.82
N LYS A 235 -5.60 12.82 -19.94
CA LYS A 235 -5.42 14.23 -20.35
C LYS A 235 -4.23 14.43 -21.29
N LYS A 236 -3.13 13.71 -21.06
CA LYS A 236 -1.94 13.74 -21.91
C LYS A 236 -2.09 12.93 -23.20
N GLY A 237 -3.23 12.26 -23.42
CA GLY A 237 -3.44 11.40 -24.58
C GLY A 237 -2.47 10.22 -24.63
N ARG A 238 -1.97 9.77 -23.48
CA ARG A 238 -1.01 8.67 -23.39
C ARG A 238 -1.71 7.36 -23.74
N ARG A 239 -1.12 6.60 -24.65
CA ARG A 239 -1.52 5.22 -24.90
C ARG A 239 -0.97 4.31 -23.80
N PHE A 240 -1.83 3.69 -23.00
CA PHE A 240 -1.41 2.78 -21.94
C PHE A 240 -2.33 1.55 -21.79
N SER A 241 -2.00 0.59 -20.93
CA SER A 241 -2.88 -0.46 -20.40
C SER A 241 -2.63 -0.61 -18.92
N LEU A 242 -3.67 -1.04 -18.20
CA LEU A 242 -3.59 -1.34 -16.77
C LEU A 242 -3.72 -2.84 -16.58
N VAL A 243 -2.80 -3.41 -15.81
CA VAL A 243 -2.85 -4.78 -15.31
C VAL A 243 -2.90 -4.68 -13.80
N LEU A 244 -4.03 -5.08 -13.23
CA LEU A 244 -4.24 -5.09 -11.79
C LEU A 244 -4.17 -6.54 -11.30
N HIS A 245 -3.45 -6.80 -10.22
CA HIS A 245 -3.30 -8.15 -9.69
C HIS A 245 -3.43 -8.20 -8.16
N SER A 246 -4.10 -9.22 -7.66
CA SER A 246 -4.21 -9.54 -6.23
C SER A 246 -4.41 -11.05 -6.05
N PHE A 247 -4.02 -11.57 -4.89
CA PHE A 247 -4.23 -12.95 -4.49
C PHE A 247 -5.68 -13.29 -4.11
N GLN A 248 -6.52 -12.28 -3.86
CA GLN A 248 -7.91 -12.49 -3.47
C GLN A 248 -8.90 -11.80 -4.39
N GLU A 249 -9.95 -12.54 -4.77
CA GLU A 249 -11.03 -12.09 -5.64
C GLU A 249 -11.82 -10.92 -5.02
N ASP A 250 -12.00 -10.90 -3.69
CA ASP A 250 -12.76 -9.85 -3.01
C ASP A 250 -12.14 -8.46 -3.16
N GLN A 251 -10.81 -8.35 -3.10
CA GLN A 251 -10.11 -7.09 -3.35
C GLN A 251 -10.28 -6.62 -4.79
N LEU A 252 -10.22 -7.56 -5.75
CA LEU A 252 -10.42 -7.25 -7.17
C LEU A 252 -11.83 -6.73 -7.40
N ALA A 253 -12.83 -7.33 -6.76
CA ALA A 253 -14.22 -6.93 -6.86
C ALA A 253 -14.46 -5.50 -6.31
N VAL A 254 -13.82 -5.14 -5.19
CA VAL A 254 -13.89 -3.76 -4.65
C VAL A 254 -13.30 -2.76 -5.64
N VAL A 255 -12.09 -3.02 -6.15
CA VAL A 255 -11.43 -2.11 -7.10
C VAL A 255 -12.19 -2.05 -8.42
N GLN A 256 -12.75 -3.16 -8.90
CA GLN A 256 -13.61 -3.20 -10.09
C GLN A 256 -14.81 -2.27 -9.93
N ARG A 257 -15.55 -2.37 -8.82
CA ARG A 257 -16.73 -1.52 -8.55
C ARG A 257 -16.33 -0.04 -8.48
N GLU A 258 -15.28 0.28 -7.74
CA GLU A 258 -14.83 1.67 -7.58
C GLU A 258 -14.34 2.27 -8.91
N LEU A 259 -13.56 1.50 -9.70
CA LEU A 259 -13.10 1.89 -11.03
C LEU A 259 -14.27 2.07 -12.00
N GLN A 260 -15.28 1.20 -11.94
CA GLN A 260 -16.47 1.31 -12.79
C GLN A 260 -17.25 2.61 -12.50
N LEU A 261 -17.48 2.92 -11.23
CA LEU A 261 -18.10 4.19 -10.82
C LEU A 261 -17.26 5.39 -11.26
N PHE A 262 -15.93 5.32 -11.13
CA PHE A 262 -15.02 6.39 -11.53
C PHE A 262 -15.09 6.66 -13.04
N CYS A 263 -14.96 5.61 -13.86
CA CYS A 263 -14.99 5.70 -15.32
C CYS A 263 -16.33 6.23 -15.85
N GLN A 264 -17.44 5.95 -15.16
CA GLN A 264 -18.78 6.45 -15.51
C GLN A 264 -19.07 7.87 -14.99
N GLY A 265 -18.16 8.47 -14.21
CA GLY A 265 -18.38 9.77 -13.58
C GLY A 265 -19.44 9.73 -12.48
N GLN A 266 -19.62 8.59 -11.83
CA GLN A 266 -20.58 8.34 -10.74
C GLN A 266 -19.89 8.11 -9.39
N HIS A 267 -18.56 8.13 -9.34
CA HIS A 267 -17.82 7.96 -8.11
C HIS A 267 -18.09 9.15 -7.17
N PRO A 268 -18.52 8.94 -5.91
CA PRO A 268 -18.93 10.02 -5.01
C PRO A 268 -17.85 11.09 -4.76
N ALA A 269 -16.58 10.68 -4.70
CA ALA A 269 -15.45 11.60 -4.58
C ALA A 269 -15.05 12.33 -5.88
N TYR A 270 -15.64 11.98 -7.04
CA TYR A 270 -15.23 12.43 -8.38
C TYR A 270 -16.38 12.67 -9.38
N ASP A 271 -17.63 12.83 -8.92
CA ASP A 271 -18.80 12.99 -9.81
C ASP A 271 -19.16 14.46 -10.10
N GLY A 272 -18.45 15.42 -9.51
CA GLY A 272 -18.74 16.85 -9.56
C GLY A 272 -19.88 17.32 -8.65
N LYS A 273 -20.59 16.40 -7.97
CA LYS A 273 -21.60 16.75 -6.96
C LYS A 273 -20.89 17.01 -5.65
N ASN A 274 -21.60 17.61 -4.68
CA ASN A 274 -21.02 17.86 -3.34
C ASN A 274 -19.69 18.63 -3.36
N LYS A 275 -19.44 19.47 -4.38
CA LYS A 275 -18.15 20.18 -4.59
C LYS A 275 -16.95 19.26 -4.81
N THR A 276 -17.15 18.06 -5.34
CA THR A 276 -16.06 17.19 -5.76
C THR A 276 -15.54 17.58 -7.14
N GLN A 277 -14.36 17.08 -7.51
CA GLN A 277 -13.86 17.24 -8.87
C GLN A 277 -14.68 16.38 -9.82
N LYS A 278 -14.73 16.75 -11.10
CA LYS A 278 -15.35 15.92 -12.15
C LYS A 278 -14.33 15.60 -13.23
N PRO A 279 -13.61 14.48 -13.12
CA PRO A 279 -12.68 14.05 -14.15
C PRO A 279 -13.38 13.80 -15.49
N PRO A 280 -12.62 13.82 -16.61
CA PRO A 280 -13.15 13.36 -17.90
C PRO A 280 -13.68 11.93 -17.78
N PRO A 281 -14.86 11.62 -18.36
CA PRO A 281 -15.37 10.25 -18.35
C PRO A 281 -14.43 9.33 -19.13
N MET A 282 -14.33 8.09 -18.64
CA MET A 282 -13.48 7.04 -19.21
C MET A 282 -14.33 5.80 -19.49
N SER A 283 -15.56 6.00 -19.96
CA SER A 283 -16.57 4.95 -20.18
C SER A 283 -16.64 4.45 -21.62
N GLY A 284 -15.87 5.00 -22.55
CA GLY A 284 -16.00 4.71 -23.97
C GLY A 284 -17.02 5.61 -24.69
N ASP A 285 -17.88 6.30 -23.93
CA ASP A 285 -18.93 7.13 -24.51
C ASP A 285 -18.34 8.32 -25.27
N LYS A 286 -18.99 8.72 -26.37
CA LYS A 286 -18.57 9.86 -27.21
C LYS A 286 -17.13 9.75 -27.72
N GLY A 287 -16.63 8.53 -27.93
CA GLY A 287 -15.27 8.28 -28.39
C GLY A 287 -14.20 8.53 -27.31
N SER A 288 -14.61 8.71 -26.05
CA SER A 288 -13.69 8.69 -24.92
C SER A 288 -13.06 7.29 -24.79
N ARG A 289 -11.95 7.22 -24.08
CA ARG A 289 -11.31 5.94 -23.82
C ARG A 289 -12.13 5.15 -22.79
N ASP A 290 -12.40 3.88 -23.05
CA ASP A 290 -13.04 3.00 -22.06
C ASP A 290 -11.95 2.36 -21.18
N LEU A 291 -11.97 2.69 -19.89
CA LEU A 291 -11.14 2.09 -18.86
C LEU A 291 -11.97 1.27 -17.86
N ARG A 292 -13.25 1.06 -18.13
CA ARG A 292 -14.07 0.17 -17.30
C ARG A 292 -13.51 -1.23 -17.39
N LEU A 293 -13.55 -1.90 -16.26
CA LEU A 293 -13.24 -3.31 -16.21
C LEU A 293 -14.50 -4.13 -16.45
N LEU A 294 -14.52 -4.86 -17.55
CA LEU A 294 -15.59 -5.79 -17.89
C LEU A 294 -15.25 -7.19 -17.36
N ASP A 295 -16.26 -8.00 -17.04
CA ASP A 295 -16.06 -9.34 -16.46
C ASP A 295 -15.16 -10.23 -17.33
N GLY A 296 -15.26 -10.10 -18.66
CA GLY A 296 -14.41 -10.84 -19.61
C GLY A 296 -12.94 -10.38 -19.69
N CYS A 297 -12.54 -9.42 -18.86
CA CYS A 297 -11.17 -8.95 -18.68
C CYS A 297 -10.56 -9.41 -17.35
N ILE A 298 -11.31 -10.16 -16.53
CA ILE A 298 -10.85 -10.75 -15.28
C ILE A 298 -10.41 -12.18 -15.54
N GLY A 299 -9.17 -12.48 -15.17
CA GLY A 299 -8.66 -13.83 -15.25
C GLY A 299 -7.90 -14.27 -14.01
N ARG A 300 -7.75 -15.58 -13.89
CA ARG A 300 -7.02 -16.30 -12.86
C ARG A 300 -5.85 -17.04 -13.50
N VAL A 301 -4.67 -16.91 -12.91
CA VAL A 301 -3.44 -17.56 -13.33
C VAL A 301 -3.31 -18.82 -12.51
N ASP A 302 -3.52 -19.98 -13.12
CA ASP A 302 -3.08 -21.22 -12.51
C ASP A 302 -1.54 -21.28 -12.58
N ARG A 303 -0.89 -21.03 -11.43
CA ARG A 303 0.58 -21.12 -11.30
C ARG A 303 1.12 -22.53 -11.51
N THR A 304 0.32 -23.56 -11.22
CA THR A 304 0.71 -24.97 -11.38
C THR A 304 0.71 -25.34 -12.85
N ALA A 305 -0.30 -24.90 -13.59
CA ALA A 305 -0.41 -25.14 -15.03
C ALA A 305 0.31 -24.10 -15.91
N GLY A 306 0.72 -22.96 -15.33
CA GLY A 306 1.31 -21.83 -16.06
C GLY A 306 0.31 -21.17 -17.04
N ARG A 307 -0.98 -21.17 -16.73
CA ARG A 307 -2.06 -20.72 -17.63
C ARG A 307 -2.87 -19.57 -17.02
N LEU A 308 -3.24 -18.60 -17.86
CA LEU A 308 -4.17 -17.54 -17.52
C LEU A 308 -5.55 -17.87 -18.12
N GLU A 309 -6.53 -18.05 -17.26
CA GLU A 309 -7.91 -18.36 -17.60
C GLU A 309 -8.78 -17.13 -17.35
N PHE A 310 -9.62 -16.75 -18.30
CA PHE A 310 -10.52 -15.61 -18.14
C PHE A 310 -11.95 -16.09 -17.89
N ALA A 311 -12.64 -15.43 -16.96
CA ALA A 311 -14.06 -15.69 -16.73
C ALA A 311 -14.84 -15.45 -18.03
N GLY A 312 -15.57 -16.46 -18.51
CA GLY A 312 -16.38 -16.36 -19.72
C GLY A 312 -15.62 -16.42 -21.06
N ARG A 313 -14.34 -16.84 -21.09
CA ARG A 313 -13.65 -17.22 -22.33
C ARG A 313 -13.27 -18.70 -22.32
N PRO A 314 -13.66 -19.51 -23.33
CA PRO A 314 -13.23 -20.89 -23.41
C PRO A 314 -11.70 -20.99 -23.58
N ALA A 315 -11.08 -21.99 -22.95
CA ALA A 315 -9.64 -22.23 -23.03
C ALA A 315 -9.18 -22.41 -24.48
N GLY A 316 -8.23 -21.59 -24.93
CA GLY A 316 -7.66 -21.65 -26.28
C GLY A 316 -8.11 -20.53 -27.23
N ASP A 317 -9.10 -19.71 -26.85
CA ASP A 317 -9.35 -18.45 -27.55
C ASP A 317 -8.20 -17.49 -27.26
N ALA A 318 -7.35 -17.24 -28.26
CA ALA A 318 -6.40 -16.13 -28.20
C ALA A 318 -7.18 -14.87 -27.81
N PRO A 319 -6.67 -14.03 -26.89
CA PRO A 319 -7.38 -12.80 -26.54
C PRO A 319 -7.69 -12.09 -27.85
N LYS A 320 -8.99 -11.93 -28.18
CA LYS A 320 -9.41 -11.05 -29.27
C LYS A 320 -8.64 -9.78 -29.03
N THR A 321 -7.65 -9.51 -29.88
CA THR A 321 -6.57 -8.57 -29.63
C THR A 321 -7.16 -7.40 -28.88
N ALA A 322 -6.81 -7.28 -27.60
CA ALA A 322 -7.38 -6.30 -26.70
C ALA A 322 -7.40 -4.99 -27.48
N ARG A 323 -8.59 -4.43 -27.72
CA ARG A 323 -8.63 -3.18 -28.48
C ARG A 323 -7.73 -2.20 -27.72
N PRO A 324 -7.00 -1.33 -28.42
CA PRO A 324 -6.15 -0.34 -27.77
C PRO A 324 -6.96 0.38 -26.68
N GLY A 325 -6.68 0.12 -25.41
CA GLY A 325 -7.43 0.70 -24.30
C GLY A 325 -7.81 -0.21 -23.13
N GLU A 326 -7.84 -1.54 -23.30
CA GLU A 326 -8.39 -2.45 -22.28
C GLU A 326 -7.54 -2.57 -21.00
N VAL A 327 -8.24 -2.75 -19.88
CA VAL A 327 -7.73 -3.05 -18.54
C VAL A 327 -7.92 -4.54 -18.30
N ALA A 328 -6.93 -5.24 -17.76
CA ALA A 328 -7.03 -6.66 -17.42
C ALA A 328 -6.75 -6.89 -15.92
N PHE A 329 -7.50 -7.82 -15.32
CA PHE A 329 -7.15 -8.36 -14.00
C PHE A 329 -6.52 -9.73 -14.14
N VAL A 330 -5.53 -9.97 -13.29
CA VAL A 330 -4.79 -11.21 -13.21
C VAL A 330 -4.71 -11.60 -11.73
N ALA A 331 -5.60 -12.48 -11.29
CA ALA A 331 -5.45 -13.19 -10.01
C ALA A 331 -4.45 -14.34 -10.18
N PRO A 332 -3.68 -14.75 -9.17
CA PRO A 332 -2.83 -15.94 -9.19
C PRO A 332 -3.54 -17.25 -8.80
#